data_AF-A0A2N0R3S5-F1
#
_entry.id   AF-A0A2N0R3S5-F1
#
_cell.length_a   1.000
_cell.length_b   1.000
_cell.length_c   1.000
_cell.angle_alpha   90.00
_cell.angle_beta   90.00
_cell.angle_gamma   90.00
#
_symmetry.space_group_name_H-M   'P 1'
#
loop_
_entity.id
_entity.type
_entity.pdbx_description
1 polymer ?
#
loop_
_entity_poly.entity_id
_entity_poly.type
_entity_poly.pdbx_seq_one_letter_code
_entity_poly.pdbx_strand_id
1 'polypeptide(L)'
;MITTLCIDSDKQAKKDGKQLKDINLTEDEWNAISELISILEPFANATELLGGSQYVTVSFMYPAINVIIKDVKPSNSNSNEVEVVDFTEPNTAFDDDVKIANNQLIHHKIVNFKSQKCFI
;
A
#
# COMPACT_ATOMS: atom_id res chain seq x y z
N MET A 1 -19.66 27.90 -6.73
CA MET A 1 -19.92 28.80 -5.57
C MET A 1 -18.65 28.83 -4.74
N ILE A 2 -18.02 30.00 -4.61
CA ILE A 2 -16.82 30.18 -3.79
C ILE A 2 -17.33 30.52 -2.38
N THR A 3 -17.24 29.61 -1.42
CA THR A 3 -17.68 29.86 -0.04
C THR A 3 -16.62 30.69 0.68
N THR A 4 -16.75 32.01 0.62
CA THR A 4 -15.96 32.92 1.45
C THR A 4 -16.47 32.83 2.89
N LEU A 5 -15.78 32.08 3.75
CA LEU A 5 -15.98 32.19 5.19
C LEU A 5 -15.66 33.63 5.61
N CYS A 6 -16.68 34.36 6.07
CA CYS A 6 -16.47 35.66 6.71
C CYS A 6 -15.48 35.47 7.85
N ILE A 7 -14.35 36.17 7.76
CA ILE A 7 -13.32 36.21 8.81
C ILE A 7 -13.94 36.95 9.99
N ASP A 8 -14.63 36.21 10.85
CA ASP A 8 -15.00 36.72 12.17
C ASP A 8 -13.70 37.07 12.90
N SER A 9 -13.69 38.23 13.57
CA SER A 9 -12.53 38.82 14.25
C SER A 9 -12.11 38.05 15.52
N ASP A 10 -12.43 36.76 15.57
CA ASP A 10 -12.11 35.88 16.67
C ASP A 10 -10.62 35.50 16.59
N LYS A 11 -9.91 35.63 17.71
CA LYS A 11 -8.49 35.25 17.80
C LYS A 11 -8.29 33.78 17.43
N GLN A 12 -9.31 32.96 17.66
CA GLN A 12 -9.31 31.56 17.28
C GLN A 12 -9.33 31.37 15.76
N ALA A 13 -10.20 32.08 15.03
CA ALA A 13 -10.26 32.02 13.56
C ALA A 13 -8.93 32.42 12.90
N LYS A 14 -8.20 33.39 13.47
CA LYS A 14 -6.85 33.76 13.00
C LYS A 14 -5.80 32.68 13.27
N LYS A 15 -5.88 32.00 14.43
CA LYS A 15 -4.99 30.89 14.77
C LYS A 15 -5.24 29.69 13.86
N ASP A 16 -6.51 29.35 13.67
CA ASP A 16 -6.94 28.24 12.82
C ASP A 16 -6.60 28.52 11.35
N GLY A 17 -6.79 29.75 10.88
CA GLY A 17 -6.38 30.17 9.53
C GLY A 17 -4.88 30.09 9.28
N LYS A 18 -4.04 30.29 10.31
CA LYS A 18 -2.59 30.11 10.22
C LYS A 18 -2.22 28.62 10.16
N GLN A 19 -2.81 27.80 11.03
CA GLN A 19 -2.61 26.36 11.02
C GLN A 19 -3.08 25.73 9.71
N LEU A 20 -4.21 26.20 9.16
CA LEU A 20 -4.71 25.76 7.86
C LEU A 20 -3.72 26.06 6.74
N LYS A 21 -3.08 27.24 6.73
CA LYS A 21 -2.04 27.55 5.74
C LYS A 21 -0.82 26.65 5.85
N ASP A 22 -0.47 26.23 7.07
CA ASP A 22 0.66 25.34 7.32
C ASP A 22 0.33 23.86 6.99
N ILE A 23 -0.96 23.49 6.95
CA ILE A 23 -1.45 22.12 6.65
C ILE A 23 -1.90 21.97 5.19
N ASN A 24 -2.26 23.07 4.54
CA ASN A 24 -2.78 23.02 3.18
C ASN A 24 -1.66 22.66 2.21
N LEU A 25 -1.91 21.65 1.37
CA LEU A 25 -0.98 21.24 0.34
C LEU A 25 -0.76 22.38 -0.66
N THR A 26 0.49 22.51 -1.08
CA THR A 26 0.90 23.40 -2.16
C THR A 26 0.38 22.89 -3.51
N GLU A 27 0.30 23.78 -4.50
CA GLU A 27 -0.10 23.40 -5.86
C GLU A 27 0.80 22.29 -6.44
N ASP A 28 2.10 22.37 -6.15
CA ASP A 28 3.07 21.37 -6.61
C ASP A 28 2.83 19.99 -5.96
N GLU A 29 2.48 19.95 -4.67
CA GLU A 29 2.11 18.71 -3.99
C GLU A 29 0.80 18.11 -4.54
N TRP A 30 -0.19 18.95 -4.86
CA TRP A 30 -1.41 18.51 -5.53
C TRP A 30 -1.13 17.94 -6.93
N ASN A 31 -0.25 18.59 -7.69
CA ASN A 31 0.18 18.11 -9.00
C ASN A 31 0.92 16.76 -8.88
N ALA A 32 1.81 16.61 -7.90
CA ALA A 32 2.50 15.36 -7.64
C ALA A 32 1.52 14.22 -7.28
N ILE A 33 0.47 14.50 -6.49
CA ILE A 33 -0.58 13.52 -6.20
C ILE A 33 -1.34 13.14 -7.48
N SER A 34 -1.64 14.11 -8.35
CA SER A 34 -2.31 13.85 -9.63
C SER A 34 -1.46 12.96 -10.56
N GLU A 35 -0.16 13.21 -10.63
CA GLU A 35 0.78 12.37 -11.37
C GLU A 35 0.85 10.96 -10.78
N LEU A 36 0.89 10.84 -9.44
CA LEU A 36 0.91 9.56 -8.75
C LEU A 36 -0.35 8.73 -9.03
N ILE A 37 -1.53 9.35 -9.06
CA ILE A 37 -2.79 8.65 -9.41
C ILE A 37 -2.68 7.99 -10.79
N SER A 38 -2.11 8.71 -11.77
CA SER A 38 -1.93 8.20 -13.13
C SER A 38 -1.00 6.98 -13.18
N ILE A 39 0.03 6.95 -12.33
CA ILE A 39 0.95 5.81 -12.21
C ILE A 39 0.27 4.60 -11.53
N LEU A 40 -0.65 4.84 -10.58
CA LEU A 40 -1.32 3.80 -9.81
C LEU A 40 -2.52 3.18 -10.53
N GLU A 41 -3.14 3.88 -11.49
CA GLU A 41 -4.31 3.41 -12.23
C GLU A 41 -4.13 2.01 -12.88
N PRO A 42 -3.01 1.70 -13.58
CA PRO A 42 -2.78 0.35 -14.12
C PRO A 42 -2.76 -0.75 -13.06
N PHE A 43 -2.27 -0.46 -11.86
CA PHE A 43 -2.26 -1.41 -10.74
C PHE A 43 -3.66 -1.64 -10.18
N ALA A 44 -4.46 -0.58 -10.06
CA ALA A 44 -5.86 -0.70 -9.64
C ALA A 44 -6.65 -1.58 -10.63
N ASN A 45 -6.52 -1.32 -11.93
CA ASN A 45 -7.18 -2.11 -12.98
C ASN A 45 -6.74 -3.59 -12.96
N ALA A 46 -5.43 -3.85 -12.80
CA ALA A 46 -4.93 -5.21 -12.73
C ALA A 46 -5.42 -5.95 -11.47
N THR A 47 -5.45 -5.28 -10.32
CA THR A 47 -5.92 -5.90 -9.06
C THR A 47 -7.42 -6.11 -9.04
N GLU A 48 -8.20 -5.22 -9.65
CA GLU A 48 -9.64 -5.44 -9.87
C GLU A 48 -9.87 -6.66 -10.76
N LEU A 49 -9.16 -6.74 -11.89
CA LEU A 49 -9.27 -7.86 -12.83
C LEU A 49 -8.90 -9.21 -12.20
N LEU A 50 -7.76 -9.25 -11.49
CA LEU A 50 -7.26 -10.48 -10.87
C LEU A 50 -8.08 -10.84 -9.63
N GLY A 51 -8.40 -9.86 -8.79
CA GLY A 51 -9.19 -10.04 -7.57
C GLY A 51 -10.66 -10.40 -7.83
N GLY A 52 -11.22 -9.99 -8.98
CA GLY A 52 -12.56 -10.38 -9.43
C GLY A 52 -12.65 -11.81 -9.98
N SER A 53 -11.51 -12.48 -10.18
CA SER A 53 -11.48 -13.83 -10.72
C SER A 53 -11.41 -14.90 -9.62
N GLN A 54 -12.26 -15.92 -9.71
CA GLN A 54 -12.30 -17.01 -8.72
C GLN A 54 -11.03 -17.88 -8.76
N TYR A 55 -10.38 -17.96 -9.93
CA TYR A 55 -9.17 -18.74 -10.16
C TYR A 55 -8.23 -17.98 -11.10
N VAL A 56 -7.32 -17.19 -10.52
CA VAL A 56 -6.25 -16.54 -11.27
C VAL A 56 -5.24 -17.60 -11.72
N THR A 57 -5.10 -17.81 -13.04
CA THR A 57 -4.03 -18.65 -13.60
C THR A 57 -2.80 -17.83 -13.96
N VAL A 58 -1.63 -18.46 -14.02
CA VAL A 58 -0.38 -17.79 -14.46
C VAL A 58 -0.54 -17.18 -15.86
N SER A 59 -1.23 -17.89 -16.76
CA SER A 59 -1.55 -17.38 -18.10
C SER A 59 -2.43 -16.13 -18.10
N PHE A 60 -3.20 -15.92 -17.03
CA PHE A 60 -4.05 -14.74 -16.84
C PHE A 60 -3.30 -13.59 -16.12
N MET A 61 -2.35 -13.91 -15.22
CA MET A 61 -1.49 -12.91 -14.59
C MET A 61 -0.54 -12.25 -15.58
N TYR A 62 0.06 -13.03 -16.48
CA TYR A 62 1.07 -12.56 -17.42
C TYR A 62 0.63 -11.32 -18.24
N PRO A 63 -0.56 -11.30 -18.89
CA PRO A 63 -1.02 -10.10 -19.59
C PRO A 63 -1.25 -8.91 -18.66
N ALA A 64 -1.77 -9.11 -17.44
CA ALA A 64 -1.99 -8.02 -16.48
C ALA A 64 -0.67 -7.36 -16.03
N ILE A 65 0.35 -8.18 -15.73
CA ILE A 65 1.70 -7.71 -15.40
C ILE A 65 2.33 -6.97 -16.59
N ASN A 66 2.16 -7.50 -17.81
CA ASN A 66 2.72 -6.88 -19.01
C ASN A 66 2.11 -5.49 -19.32
N VAL A 67 0.85 -5.25 -18.97
CA VAL A 67 0.23 -3.92 -19.07
C VAL A 67 0.93 -2.95 -18.11
N ILE A 68 1.07 -3.33 -16.84
CA ILE A 68 1.76 -2.50 -15.83
C ILE A 68 3.19 -2.17 -16.25
N ILE A 69 3.95 -3.16 -16.73
CA ILE A 69 5.35 -2.95 -17.17
C ILE A 69 5.42 -1.93 -18.31
N LYS A 70 4.48 -1.96 -19.26
CA LYS A 70 4.45 -1.02 -20.37
C LYS A 70 4.14 0.40 -19.92
N ASP A 71 3.21 0.54 -18.98
CA ASP A 71 2.74 1.85 -18.52
C ASP A 71 3.73 2.52 -17.55
N VAL A 72 4.46 1.73 -16.76
CA VAL A 72 5.41 2.23 -15.76
C VAL A 72 6.84 2.38 -16.33
N LYS A 73 7.19 1.64 -17.39
CA LYS A 73 8.56 1.69 -17.93
C LYS A 73 8.87 3.09 -18.48
N PRO A 74 9.94 3.75 -18.00
CA PRO A 74 10.37 5.02 -18.57
C PRO A 74 10.77 4.83 -20.03
N SER A 75 10.29 5.70 -20.92
CA SER A 75 10.46 5.58 -22.37
C SER A 75 11.92 5.61 -22.86
N ASN A 76 12.89 5.89 -21.99
CA ASN A 76 14.31 6.05 -22.32
C ASN A 76 15.26 5.06 -21.61
N SER A 77 14.75 4.06 -20.88
CA SER A 77 15.61 3.10 -20.19
C SER A 77 15.97 1.92 -21.10
N ASN A 78 17.12 2.04 -21.79
CA ASN A 78 17.87 0.90 -22.35
C ASN A 78 18.57 0.10 -21.22
N SER A 79 17.90 -0.07 -20.07
CA SER A 79 18.42 -0.91 -19.00
C SER A 79 18.07 -2.35 -19.31
N ASN A 80 19.07 -3.12 -19.75
CA ASN A 80 19.02 -4.58 -19.81
C ASN A 80 19.35 -5.21 -18.45
N GLU A 81 19.42 -4.43 -17.37
CA GLU A 81 19.70 -4.93 -16.04
C GLU A 81 18.38 -5.30 -15.37
N VAL A 82 18.00 -6.56 -15.53
CA VAL A 82 17.01 -7.21 -14.68
C VAL A 82 17.75 -7.58 -13.39
N GLU A 83 17.62 -6.79 -12.34
CA GLU A 83 18.00 -7.26 -11.00
C GLU A 83 17.15 -8.50 -10.69
N VAL A 84 17.82 -9.64 -10.59
CA VAL A 84 17.18 -10.89 -10.17
C VAL A 84 16.87 -10.73 -8.69
N VAL A 85 15.60 -10.48 -8.38
CA VAL A 85 15.11 -10.49 -7.00
C VAL A 85 15.24 -11.91 -6.48
N ASP A 86 16.12 -12.10 -5.49
CA ASP A 86 16.32 -13.38 -4.83
C ASP A 86 15.18 -13.64 -3.84
N PHE A 87 14.34 -14.63 -4.16
CA PHE A 87 13.23 -15.08 -3.31
C PHE A 87 13.60 -16.27 -2.42
N THR A 88 14.86 -16.69 -2.37
CA THR A 88 15.27 -17.82 -1.52
C THR A 88 15.18 -17.50 -0.03
N GLU A 89 15.21 -16.23 0.35
CA GLU A 89 14.97 -15.79 1.72
C GLU A 89 13.62 -15.05 1.83
N PRO A 90 12.79 -15.37 2.84
CA PRO A 90 11.56 -14.64 3.10
C PRO A 90 11.90 -13.27 3.69
N ASN A 91 12.31 -12.33 2.86
CA ASN A 91 12.51 -10.94 3.27
C ASN A 91 11.15 -10.24 3.24
N THR A 92 10.43 -10.26 4.37
CA THR A 92 9.25 -9.43 4.50
C THR A 92 9.68 -8.02 4.94
N ALA A 93 8.98 -6.98 4.49
CA ALA A 93 9.23 -5.59 4.92
C ALA A 93 8.98 -5.34 6.43
N PHE A 94 8.75 -6.41 7.20
CA PHE A 94 8.44 -6.42 8.62
C PHE A 94 9.34 -7.39 9.42
N ASP A 95 10.38 -7.96 8.80
CA ASP A 95 11.31 -8.86 9.52
C ASP A 95 12.32 -8.10 10.39
N ASP A 96 12.46 -6.79 10.20
CA ASP A 96 13.25 -5.96 11.10
C ASP A 96 12.43 -5.61 12.36
N ASP A 97 12.83 -6.26 13.47
CA ASP A 97 12.52 -5.94 14.87
C ASP A 97 11.36 -6.67 15.59
N VAL A 98 11.21 -7.99 15.42
CA VAL A 98 10.64 -8.81 16.51
C VAL A 98 11.76 -9.48 17.32
N LYS A 99 12.29 -8.75 18.31
CA LYS A 99 12.99 -9.40 19.43
C LYS A 99 11.99 -10.21 20.24
N ILE A 100 11.75 -11.45 19.84
CA ILE A 100 11.09 -12.42 20.72
C ILE A 100 12.07 -12.70 21.85
N ALA A 101 11.83 -12.06 23.00
CA ALA A 101 12.45 -12.44 24.24
C ALA A 101 11.98 -13.86 24.56
N ASN A 102 12.82 -14.83 24.21
CA ASN A 102 12.69 -16.20 24.63
C ASN A 102 12.75 -16.21 26.17
N ASN A 103 11.65 -16.58 26.82
CA ASN A 103 11.62 -17.79 27.65
C ASN A 103 10.25 -17.98 28.34
N GLN A 104 9.66 -19.15 28.09
CA GLN A 104 8.71 -19.87 28.96
C GLN A 104 7.28 -19.31 29.13
N LEU A 105 6.41 -19.35 28.10
CA LEU A 105 4.96 -19.62 28.34
C LEU A 105 4.08 -20.00 27.12
N ILE A 106 4.55 -20.81 26.16
CA ILE A 106 3.63 -21.27 25.07
C ILE A 106 3.57 -22.79 24.88
N HIS A 107 4.32 -23.57 25.67
CA HIS A 107 4.24 -25.03 25.58
C HIS A 107 3.07 -25.67 26.34
N HIS A 108 2.27 -24.90 27.11
CA HIS A 108 1.14 -25.44 27.88
C HIS A 108 -0.26 -25.20 27.23
N LYS A 109 -0.38 -24.34 26.21
CA LYS A 109 -1.70 -24.05 25.61
C LYS A 109 -2.04 -24.85 24.35
N ILE A 110 -1.06 -25.45 23.67
CA ILE A 110 -1.32 -26.18 22.41
C ILE A 110 -1.80 -27.62 22.66
N VAL A 111 -1.45 -28.24 23.79
CA VAL A 111 -1.85 -29.63 24.08
C VAL A 111 -3.34 -29.76 24.42
N ASN A 112 -4.01 -28.68 24.84
CA ASN A 112 -5.40 -28.75 25.32
C ASN A 112 -6.49 -28.57 24.25
N PHE A 113 -6.14 -28.20 23.01
CA PHE A 113 -7.13 -28.03 21.93
C PHE A 113 -7.28 -29.26 21.02
N LYS A 114 -6.37 -30.25 21.11
CA LYS A 114 -6.43 -31.47 20.27
C LYS A 114 -7.21 -32.64 20.88
N SER A 115 -7.74 -32.52 22.10
CA SER A 115 -8.42 -33.65 22.79
C SER A 115 -9.92 -33.45 23.06
N GLN A 116 -10.60 -32.49 22.43
CA GLN A 116 -12.06 -32.29 22.64
C GLN A 116 -12.91 -32.13 21.38
N LYS A 117 -12.44 -32.61 20.23
CA LYS A 117 -13.32 -32.80 19.05
C LYS A 117 -13.11 -34.17 18.43
N CYS A 118 -13.39 -35.18 19.23
CA CYS A 118 -13.93 -36.44 18.76
C CYS A 118 -15.07 -36.75 19.71
N PHE A 119 -16.32 -36.53 19.30
CA PHE A 119 -17.49 -37.33 19.67
C PHE A 119 -18.75 -36.77 18.98
N ILE A 120 -19.37 -37.68 18.23
CA ILE A 120 -20.62 -37.65 17.45
C ILE A 120 -20.45 -37.19 16.01
#